data_AF-A0A2V1DRV6-F1
#
_entry.id   AF-A0A2V1DRV6-F1
#
_cell.length_a   1.000
_cell.length_b   1.000
_cell.length_c   1.000
_cell.angle_alpha   90.00
_cell.angle_beta   90.00
_cell.angle_gamma   90.00
#
_symmetry.space_group_name_H-M   'P 1'
#
loop_
_entity.id
_entity.type
_entity.pdbx_description
1 polymer ?
#
loop_
_entity_poly.entity_id
_entity_poly.type
_entity_poly.pdbx_seq_one_letter_code
_entity_poly.pdbx_strand_id
1 'polypeptide(L)'
;MRSLDIATAAIGIALIGSGLYGVFYPANMARVFGVIDVSRDMAVFYPGIGGRNFSAGLAVWAFKYTGQLKALGIFLLCWIWVGVADTYLLLIHYDEVDTVWLHVFNIFSSKKAIHHNGVIGYVHMW
;
A
#
# COMPACT_ATOMS: atom_id res chain seq x y z
N MET A 1 16.91 19.92 -5.86
CA MET A 1 15.94 20.29 -4.80
C MET A 1 14.50 20.07 -5.24
N ARG A 2 14.01 20.65 -6.35
CA ARG A 2 12.61 20.46 -6.83
C ARG A 2 12.12 19.00 -6.98
N SER A 3 12.96 18.09 -7.45
CA SER A 3 12.57 16.68 -7.68
C SER A 3 12.29 15.92 -6.38
N LEU A 4 13.12 16.11 -5.35
CA LEU A 4 12.92 15.50 -4.04
C LEU A 4 11.65 16.03 -3.36
N ASP A 5 11.31 17.29 -3.61
CA ASP A 5 10.09 17.92 -3.10
C ASP A 5 8.83 17.33 -3.72
N ILE A 6 8.85 17.08 -5.03
CA ILE A 6 7.72 16.46 -5.73
C ILE A 6 7.54 15.01 -5.25
N ALA A 7 8.64 14.26 -5.14
CA ALA A 7 8.60 12.86 -4.68
C ALA A 7 8.02 12.74 -3.26
N THR A 8 8.50 13.56 -2.32
CA THR A 8 7.99 13.55 -0.93
C THR A 8 6.52 13.97 -0.84
N ALA A 9 6.08 14.95 -1.63
CA ALA A 9 4.68 15.34 -1.70
C ALA A 9 3.80 14.21 -2.28
N ALA A 10 4.27 13.54 -3.33
CA ALA A 10 3.57 12.42 -3.94
C ALA A 10 3.42 11.25 -2.96
N ILE A 11 4.48 10.91 -2.21
CA ILE A 11 4.45 9.89 -1.16
C ILE A 11 3.42 10.27 -0.08
N GLY A 12 3.42 11.51 0.40
CA GLY A 12 2.46 11.99 1.40
C GLY A 12 1.01 11.87 0.92
N ILE A 13 0.73 12.26 -0.34
CA ILE A 13 -0.61 12.12 -0.94
C ILE A 13 -1.00 10.64 -1.08
N ALA A 14 -0.10 9.79 -1.56
CA ALA A 14 -0.37 8.36 -1.73
C ALA A 14 -0.69 7.68 -0.38
N LEU A 15 0.03 8.05 0.68
CA LEU A 15 -0.20 7.55 2.04
C LEU A 15 -1.54 8.02 2.61
N ILE A 16 -1.90 9.29 2.43
CA ILE A 16 -3.21 9.82 2.82
C ILE A 16 -4.33 9.11 2.06
N GLY A 17 -4.22 9.02 0.73
CA GLY A 17 -5.24 8.42 -0.13
C GLY A 17 -5.45 6.94 0.18
N SER A 18 -4.37 6.17 0.26
CA SER A 18 -4.44 4.75 0.65
C SER A 18 -4.95 4.56 2.08
N GLY A 19 -4.59 5.47 2.99
CA GLY A 19 -5.06 5.45 4.37
C GLY A 19 -6.57 5.66 4.49
N LEU A 20 -7.09 6.72 3.86
CA LEU A 20 -8.53 6.99 3.82
C LEU A 20 -9.29 5.85 3.14
N TYR A 21 -8.76 5.32 2.03
CA TYR A 21 -9.38 4.20 1.33
C TYR A 21 -9.42 2.93 2.21
N GLY A 22 -8.35 2.63 2.94
CA GLY A 22 -8.30 1.49 3.87
C GLY A 22 -9.26 1.62 5.06
N VAL A 23 -9.52 2.83 5.53
CA VAL A 23 -10.48 3.10 6.62
C VAL A 23 -11.92 2.95 6.15
N PHE A 24 -12.28 3.56 5.02
CA PHE A 24 -13.67 3.57 4.54
C PHE A 24 -14.06 2.34 3.73
N TYR A 25 -13.10 1.69 3.07
CA TYR A 25 -13.34 0.54 2.19
C TYR A 25 -12.40 -0.63 2.51
N PRO A 26 -12.40 -1.14 3.76
CA PRO A 26 -11.41 -2.11 4.24
C PRO A 26 -11.42 -3.42 3.43
N ALA A 27 -12.59 -3.92 3.05
CA ALA A 27 -12.68 -5.14 2.25
C ALA A 27 -12.12 -4.96 0.82
N ASN A 28 -12.29 -3.78 0.24
CA ASN A 28 -11.70 -3.48 -1.07
C ASN A 28 -10.19 -3.29 -0.96
N MET A 29 -9.72 -2.66 0.11
CA MET A 29 -8.29 -2.53 0.39
C MET A 29 -7.66 -3.91 0.55
N ALA A 30 -8.30 -4.84 1.25
CA ALA A 30 -7.83 -6.22 1.39
C ALA A 30 -7.65 -6.94 0.05
N ARG A 31 -8.56 -6.71 -0.90
CA ARG A 31 -8.42 -7.23 -2.27
C ARG A 31 -7.29 -6.56 -3.04
N VAL A 32 -7.04 -5.26 -2.82
CA VAL A 32 -5.84 -4.59 -3.35
C VAL A 32 -4.58 -5.25 -2.79
N PHE A 33 -4.66 -5.70 -1.53
CA PHE A 33 -3.63 -6.48 -0.86
C PHE A 33 -3.62 -7.98 -1.23
N GLY A 34 -4.35 -8.39 -2.28
CA GLY A 34 -4.26 -9.72 -2.86
C GLY A 34 -5.04 -10.80 -2.11
N VAL A 35 -5.78 -10.46 -1.05
CA VAL A 35 -6.61 -11.45 -0.33
C VAL A 35 -7.76 -11.90 -1.24
N ILE A 36 -7.81 -13.20 -1.54
CA ILE A 36 -8.71 -13.78 -2.55
C ILE A 36 -10.14 -13.81 -2.04
N ASP A 37 -10.33 -14.28 -0.80
CA ASP A 37 -11.63 -14.37 -0.13
C ASP A 37 -11.65 -13.53 1.15
N VAL A 38 -12.02 -12.26 0.98
CA VAL A 38 -12.06 -11.31 2.10
C VAL A 38 -13.34 -11.52 2.91
N SER A 39 -13.23 -12.29 3.99
CA SER A 39 -14.27 -12.34 5.01
C SER A 39 -14.38 -11.01 5.76
N ARG A 40 -15.54 -10.75 6.39
CA ARG A 40 -15.72 -9.55 7.22
C ARG A 40 -14.74 -9.54 8.40
N ASP A 41 -14.42 -10.71 8.94
CA ASP A 41 -13.52 -10.84 10.09
C ASP A 41 -12.07 -10.55 9.69
N MET A 42 -11.65 -10.95 8.49
CA MET A 42 -10.35 -10.61 7.91
C MET A 42 -10.22 -9.11 7.63
N ALA A 43 -11.31 -8.46 7.23
CA ALA A 43 -11.33 -7.04 6.92
C ALA A 43 -11.18 -6.14 8.17
N VAL A 44 -11.33 -6.65 9.40
CA VAL A 44 -11.28 -5.87 10.65
C VAL A 44 -9.92 -5.20 10.88
N PHE A 45 -8.84 -5.75 10.33
CA PHE A 45 -7.49 -5.19 10.49
C PHE A 45 -7.17 -4.05 9.52
N TYR A 46 -7.88 -3.96 8.40
CA TYR A 46 -7.60 -3.00 7.34
C TYR A 46 -7.85 -1.53 7.71
N PRO A 47 -8.85 -1.17 8.54
CA PRO A 47 -8.97 0.18 9.05
C PRO A 47 -7.76 0.60 9.90
N GLY A 48 -7.16 -0.34 10.66
CA GLY A 48 -5.93 -0.09 11.42
C GLY A 48 -4.73 0.21 10.51
N ILE A 49 -4.55 -0.59 9.46
CA ILE A 49 -3.53 -0.35 8.43
C ILE A 49 -3.79 0.98 7.71
N GLY A 50 -5.06 1.28 7.40
CA GLY A 50 -5.47 2.55 6.79
C GLY A 50 -5.15 3.75 7.67
N GLY A 51 -5.47 3.69 8.96
CA GLY A 51 -5.12 4.73 9.93
C GLY A 51 -3.60 4.95 10.06
N ARG A 52 -2.82 3.87 9.99
CA ARG A 52 -1.36 3.91 9.98
C ARG A 52 -0.83 4.69 8.77
N ASN A 53 -1.31 4.36 7.56
CA ASN A 53 -0.92 5.06 6.32
C ASN A 53 -1.37 6.52 6.32
N PHE A 54 -2.59 6.81 6.77
CA PHE A 54 -3.09 8.18 6.87
C PHE A 54 -2.20 9.04 7.79
N SER A 55 -1.89 8.52 8.98
CA SER A 55 -1.02 9.20 9.96
C SER A 55 0.39 9.43 9.40
N ALA A 56 0.94 8.45 8.69
CA ALA A 56 2.24 8.59 8.04
C ALA A 56 2.25 9.63 6.92
N GLY A 57 1.19 9.69 6.12
CA GLY A 57 1.05 10.72 5.10
C GLY A 57 0.95 12.13 5.70
N LEU A 58 0.21 12.29 6.80
CA LEU A 58 0.18 13.55 7.55
C LEU A 58 1.56 13.92 8.13
N ALA A 59 2.30 12.93 8.67
CA ALA A 59 3.66 13.17 9.18
C ALA A 59 4.62 13.63 8.08
N VAL A 60 4.55 13.03 6.87
CA VAL A 60 5.34 13.46 5.71
C VAL A 60 5.05 14.92 5.36
N TRP A 61 3.77 15.30 5.29
CA TRP A 61 3.37 16.67 5.02
C TRP A 61 3.77 17.64 6.13
N ALA A 62 3.68 17.24 7.40
CA ALA A 62 4.08 18.05 8.53
C ALA A 62 5.60 18.32 8.53
N PHE A 63 6.44 17.30 8.34
CA PHE A 63 7.89 17.48 8.25
C PHE A 63 8.29 18.30 7.03
N LYS A 64 7.60 18.13 5.89
CA LYS A 64 7.81 18.95 4.69
C LYS A 64 7.46 20.41 4.95
N TYR A 65 6.28 20.68 5.51
CA TYR A 65 5.79 22.04 5.80
C TYR A 65 6.71 22.77 6.78
N THR A 66 7.19 22.07 7.81
CA THR A 66 8.12 22.61 8.81
C THR A 66 9.58 22.65 8.37
N GLY A 67 9.91 22.16 7.17
CA GLY A 67 11.28 22.13 6.64
C GLY A 67 12.22 21.14 7.34
N GLN A 68 11.71 20.21 8.14
CA GLN A 68 12.51 19.23 8.89
C GLN A 68 12.96 18.05 8.02
N LEU A 69 13.76 18.32 6.99
CA LEU A 69 14.14 17.33 5.97
C LEU A 69 14.94 16.13 6.51
N LYS A 70 15.75 16.33 7.56
CA LYS A 70 16.48 15.23 8.21
C LYS A 70 15.52 14.25 8.91
N ALA A 71 14.54 14.78 9.65
CA ALA A 71 13.52 13.98 10.32
C ALA A 71 12.65 13.26 9.28
N LEU A 72 12.27 13.94 8.19
CA LEU A 72 11.54 13.33 7.07
C LEU A 72 12.31 12.16 6.46
N GLY A 73 13.61 12.32 6.20
CA GLY A 73 14.44 11.25 5.64
C GLY A 73 14.53 10.03 6.56
N ILE A 74 14.74 10.25 7.86
CA ILE A 74 14.76 9.17 8.87
C ILE A 74 13.39 8.48 8.92
N PHE A 75 12.31 9.25 8.96
CA PHE A 75 10.96 8.74 8.98
C PHE A 75 10.67 7.84 7.77
N LEU A 76 10.98 8.31 6.55
CA LEU A 76 10.78 7.54 5.32
C LEU A 76 11.63 6.26 5.30
N LEU A 77 12.85 6.31 5.83
CA LEU A 77 13.70 5.13 5.94
C LEU A 77 13.12 4.09 6.91
N CYS A 78 12.60 4.52 8.06
CA CYS A 78 11.86 3.65 8.98
C CYS A 78 10.57 3.11 8.33
N TRP A 79 9.90 3.92 7.52
CA TRP A 79 8.66 3.54 6.86
C TRP A 79 8.84 2.43 5.81
N ILE A 80 10.01 2.35 5.16
CA ILE A 80 10.33 1.23 4.26
C ILE A 80 10.22 -0.12 4.99
N TRP A 81 10.67 -0.20 6.25
CA TRP A 81 10.60 -1.42 7.05
C TRP A 81 9.16 -1.84 7.36
N VAL A 82 8.24 -0.88 7.45
CA VAL A 82 6.81 -1.19 7.58
C VAL A 82 6.30 -1.92 6.33
N GLY A 83 6.69 -1.46 5.14
CA GLY A 83 6.36 -2.14 3.89
C GLY A 83 6.96 -3.55 3.78
N VAL A 84 8.17 -3.75 4.30
CA VAL A 84 8.77 -5.10 4.42
C VAL A 84 7.96 -5.99 5.34
N ALA A 85 7.53 -5.48 6.50
CA ALA A 85 6.70 -6.24 7.44
C ALA A 85 5.33 -6.60 6.85
N ASP A 86 4.67 -5.67 6.14
CA ASP A 86 3.41 -5.94 5.45
C ASP A 86 3.59 -7.01 4.37
N THR A 87 4.70 -6.95 3.61
CA THR A 87 5.02 -7.96 2.59
C THR A 87 5.27 -9.33 3.21
N TYR A 88 5.98 -9.37 4.34
CA TYR A 88 6.21 -10.61 5.09
C TYR A 88 4.90 -11.20 5.62
N LEU A 89 3.98 -10.38 6.13
CA LEU A 89 2.68 -10.83 6.64
C LEU A 89 1.85 -11.52 5.56
N LEU A 90 1.93 -11.05 4.32
CA LEU A 90 1.28 -11.68 3.17
C LEU A 90 1.99 -12.97 2.73
N LEU A 91 3.32 -13.01 2.81
CA LEU A 91 4.10 -14.21 2.49
C LEU A 91 3.81 -15.39 3.43
N ILE A 92 3.56 -15.12 4.71
CA ILE A 92 3.26 -16.17 5.68
C ILE A 92 1.82 -16.72 5.58
N HIS A 93 0.91 -16.00 4.92
CA HIS A 93 -0.48 -16.44 4.65
C HIS A 93 -0.70 -16.67 3.15
N TYR A 94 0.26 -17.30 2.47
CA TYR A 94 0.28 -17.48 1.00
C TYR A 94 -0.89 -18.30 0.44
N ASP A 95 -1.57 -19.06 1.29
CA ASP A 95 -2.75 -19.87 1.00
C ASP A 95 -4.03 -19.03 0.92
N GLU A 96 -4.04 -17.84 1.53
CA GLU A 96 -5.17 -16.91 1.54
C GLU A 96 -4.96 -15.69 0.60
N VAL A 97 -3.77 -15.55 0.01
CA VAL A 97 -3.34 -14.38 -0.76
C VAL A 97 -2.86 -14.78 -2.17
N ASP A 98 -3.39 -14.14 -3.20
CA ASP A 98 -3.02 -14.36 -4.60
C ASP A 98 -1.61 -13.80 -4.86
N THR A 99 -0.67 -14.71 -5.11
CA THR A 99 0.76 -14.53 -5.44
C THR A 99 1.38 -13.16 -5.08
N VAL A 100 2.27 -13.16 -4.08
CA VAL A 100 3.11 -12.04 -3.63
C VAL A 100 3.81 -11.26 -4.78
N TRP A 101 4.02 -11.90 -5.94
CA TRP A 101 4.53 -11.27 -7.15
C TRP A 101 3.61 -10.18 -7.72
N LEU A 102 2.28 -10.32 -7.61
CA LEU A 102 1.32 -9.29 -8.04
C LEU A 102 1.47 -8.00 -7.23
N HIS A 103 2.00 -8.09 -5.99
CA HIS A 103 2.29 -6.93 -5.13
C HIS A 103 3.58 -6.21 -5.51
N VAL A 104 4.64 -6.97 -5.77
CA VAL A 104 5.87 -6.40 -6.31
C VAL A 104 5.57 -5.72 -7.65
N PHE A 105 4.73 -6.32 -8.50
CA PHE A 105 4.33 -5.73 -9.79
C PHE A 105 3.33 -4.57 -9.66
N ASN A 106 2.37 -4.56 -8.73
CA ASN A 106 1.44 -3.43 -8.53
C ASN A 106 2.13 -2.16 -7.99
N ILE A 107 3.31 -2.28 -7.38
CA ILE A 107 4.16 -1.14 -7.03
C ILE A 107 4.74 -0.47 -8.29
N PHE A 108 4.86 -1.20 -9.41
CA PHE A 108 5.55 -0.74 -10.62
C PHE A 108 4.70 -0.73 -11.92
N SER A 109 3.51 -1.35 -11.95
CA SER A 109 2.72 -1.48 -13.17
C SER A 109 1.22 -1.64 -12.88
N SER A 110 0.39 -0.81 -13.51
CA SER A 110 -1.07 -0.79 -13.42
C SER A 110 -1.76 -1.89 -14.25
N LYS A 111 -1.27 -3.13 -14.22
CA LYS A 111 -1.92 -4.24 -14.94
C LYS A 111 -2.20 -5.41 -13.99
N LYS A 112 -3.49 -5.62 -13.70
CA LYS A 112 -3.99 -6.83 -13.02
C LYS A 112 -3.89 -8.02 -13.97
N ALA A 113 -3.22 -9.08 -13.55
CA ALA A 113 -3.41 -10.42 -14.10
C ALA A 113 -4.52 -11.13 -13.31
N ILE A 114 -5.47 -11.76 -14.00
CA ILE A 114 -6.51 -12.58 -13.38
C ILE A 114 -6.11 -14.04 -13.59
N HIS A 115 -5.95 -14.78 -12.51
CA HIS A 115 -5.72 -16.22 -12.55
C HIS A 115 -7.07 -16.94 -12.58
N HIS A 116 -7.43 -17.52 -13.73
CA HIS A 116 -8.48 -18.53 -13.81
C HIS A 116 -7.85 -19.82 -14.34
N ASN A 117 -7.88 -20.87 -13.50
CA ASN A 117 -7.63 -22.27 -13.89
C ASN A 117 -6.43 -22.51 -14.82
N GLY A 118 -5.25 -22.02 -14.44
CA GLY A 118 -3.98 -22.41 -15.08
C GLY A 118 -3.74 -21.82 -16.49
N VAL A 119 -4.52 -20.85 -16.94
CA VAL A 119 -4.28 -20.15 -18.22
C VAL A 119 -4.11 -18.66 -17.96
N ILE A 120 -2.92 -18.13 -18.28
CA ILE A 120 -2.63 -16.68 -18.18
C ILE A 120 -3.31 -15.98 -19.37
N GLY A 121 -4.42 -15.30 -19.09
CA GLY A 121 -5.09 -14.40 -20.04
C GLY A 121 -4.84 -12.93 -19.69
N TYR A 122 -4.34 -12.14 -20.63
CA TYR A 122 -4.24 -10.69 -20.49
C TYR A 122 -5.49 -10.02 -21.08
N VAL A 123 -6.23 -9.27 -20.27
CA VAL A 123 -7.36 -8.44 -20.74
C VAL A 123 -6.94 -6.97 -20.67
N HIS A 124 -6.98 -6.31 -21.83
CA HIS A 124 -6.90 -4.85 -21.92
C HIS A 124 -8.27 -4.26 -21.54
N MET A 125 -8.34 -3.50 -20.45
CA MET A 125 -9.43 -2.56 -20.22
C MET A 125 -8.90 -1.14 -20.44
N TRP A 126 -9.64 -0.42 -21.27
CA TRP A 126 -9.42 0.96 -21.70
C TRP A 126 -9.33 1.94 -20.53
#